data_AF-A0A7V5ABZ5-F1
#
_entry.id   AF-A0A7V5ABZ5-F1
#
_cell.length_a   1.000
_cell.length_b   1.000
_cell.length_c   1.000
_cell.angle_alpha   90.00
_cell.angle_beta   90.00
_cell.angle_gamma   90.00
#
_symmetry.space_group_name_H-M   'P 1'
#
loop_
_entity.id
_entity.type
_entity.pdbx_description
1 polymer ?
#
loop_
_entity_poly.entity_id
_entity_poly.type
_entity_poly.pdbx_seq_one_letter_code
_entity_poly.pdbx_strand_id
1 'polypeptide(L)'
;RRERGVAMCIVSAPNLPEYVVATAPHAFVRFHGKGQWYAYRYSLRELRTWAERIKGLPAERVFIYFNNDWNAWAPENALQLEELLLSQP
;
A
#
# COMPACT_ATOMS: atom_id res chain seq x y z
N ARG A 1 -11.99 -3.94 16.52
CA ARG A 1 -10.91 -4.37 15.60
C ARG A 1 -9.60 -4.58 16.37
N ARG A 2 -9.08 -3.54 17.06
CA ARG A 2 -7.85 -3.61 17.88
C ARG A 2 -7.89 -4.70 18.94
N GLU A 3 -8.95 -4.75 19.74
CA GLU A 3 -9.15 -5.76 20.80
C GLU A 3 -9.20 -7.21 20.31
N ARG A 4 -9.46 -7.44 19.02
CA ARG A 4 -9.54 -8.76 18.41
C ARG A 4 -8.35 -9.09 17.51
N GLY A 5 -7.33 -8.21 17.47
CA GLY A 5 -6.16 -8.39 16.62
C GLY A 5 -6.46 -8.37 15.11
N VAL A 6 -7.59 -7.77 14.69
CA VAL A 6 -8.00 -7.73 13.28
C VAL A 6 -7.39 -6.52 12.59
N ALA A 7 -6.56 -6.76 11.57
CA ALA A 7 -6.01 -5.70 10.72
C ALA A 7 -7.11 -5.12 9.80
N MET A 8 -7.28 -3.80 9.86
CA MET A 8 -8.04 -3.06 8.87
C MET A 8 -7.25 -3.03 7.56
N CYS A 9 -7.94 -3.28 6.44
CA CYS A 9 -7.35 -3.11 5.12
C CYS A 9 -7.18 -1.61 4.85
N ILE A 10 -5.93 -1.19 4.69
CA ILE A 10 -5.53 0.12 4.18
C ILE A 10 -5.67 0.05 2.66
N VAL A 11 -6.39 1.00 2.07
CA VAL A 11 -6.79 0.95 0.65
C VAL A 11 -6.33 2.21 -0.06
N SER A 12 -5.71 2.05 -1.23
CA SER A 12 -5.53 3.11 -2.23
C SER A 12 -6.48 2.85 -3.39
N ALA A 13 -7.57 3.61 -3.47
CA ALA A 13 -8.63 3.42 -4.44
C ALA A 13 -9.29 4.77 -4.80
N PRO A 14 -10.02 4.88 -5.93
CA PRO A 14 -10.75 6.10 -6.27
C PRO A 14 -11.87 6.37 -5.27
N ASN A 15 -12.03 7.64 -4.88
CA ASN A 15 -13.09 8.12 -4.00
C ASN A 15 -13.12 7.48 -2.60
N LEU A 16 -12.02 6.86 -2.16
CA LEU A 16 -11.87 6.35 -0.80
C LEU A 16 -10.76 7.11 -0.05
N PRO A 17 -10.93 7.34 1.26
CA PRO A 17 -9.89 7.96 2.06
C PRO A 17 -8.70 7.01 2.22
N GLU A 18 -7.49 7.52 2.01
CA GLU A 18 -6.24 6.78 2.24
C GLU A 18 -5.85 6.79 3.72
N TYR A 19 -6.69 6.22 4.58
CA TYR A 19 -6.39 6.09 6.00
C TYR A 19 -5.30 5.03 6.23
N VAL A 20 -4.10 5.49 6.57
CA VAL A 20 -2.96 4.62 6.90
C VAL A 20 -2.90 4.41 8.41
N VAL A 21 -3.62 3.39 8.88
CA VAL A 21 -3.73 3.09 10.31
C VAL A 21 -3.58 1.59 10.55
N ALA A 22 -2.60 1.20 11.38
CA ALA A 22 -2.51 -0.15 11.89
C ALA A 22 -3.52 -0.36 13.02
N THR A 23 -4.35 -1.40 12.93
CA THR A 23 -5.30 -1.81 13.98
C THR A 23 -4.96 -3.17 14.59
N ALA A 24 -3.81 -3.74 14.25
CA ALA A 24 -3.28 -5.00 14.76
C ALA A 24 -1.73 -4.93 14.72
N PRO A 25 -1.00 -5.90 15.31
CA PRO A 25 0.46 -5.97 15.20
C PRO A 25 0.98 -6.13 13.77
N HIS A 26 0.12 -6.55 12.84
CA HIS A 26 0.39 -6.56 11.41
C HIS A 26 -0.52 -5.56 10.69
N ALA A 27 -0.04 -5.03 9.56
CA ALA A 27 -0.80 -4.18 8.66
C ALA A 27 -1.02 -4.84 7.31
N PHE A 28 -2.08 -4.43 6.62
CA PHE A 28 -2.47 -4.97 5.32
C PHE A 28 -2.86 -3.83 4.38
N VAL A 29 -2.18 -3.72 3.24
CA VAL A 29 -2.35 -2.64 2.26
C VAL A 29 -2.74 -3.22 0.90
N ARG A 30 -3.75 -2.62 0.26
CA ARG A 30 -4.15 -2.95 -1.11
C ARG A 30 -4.16 -1.72 -2.00
N PHE A 31 -3.52 -1.86 -3.15
CA PHE A 31 -3.39 -0.81 -4.16
C PHE A 31 -4.29 -1.11 -5.36
N HIS A 32 -5.35 -0.33 -5.52
CA HIS A 32 -6.33 -0.47 -6.61
C HIS A 32 -6.21 0.63 -7.67
N GLY A 33 -5.46 1.70 -7.42
CA GLY A 33 -5.36 2.87 -8.27
C GLY A 33 -6.16 4.07 -7.76
N LYS A 34 -5.73 5.31 -8.02
CA LYS A 34 -6.40 6.52 -7.48
C LYS A 34 -7.37 7.19 -8.45
N GLY A 35 -7.11 7.11 -9.75
CA GLY A 35 -7.97 7.72 -10.78
C GLY A 35 -9.06 6.78 -11.30
N GLN A 36 -8.72 5.52 -11.49
CA GLN A 36 -9.62 4.49 -12.00
C GLN A 36 -9.32 3.17 -11.29
N TRP A 37 -10.37 2.43 -10.93
CA TRP A 37 -10.24 1.12 -10.32
C TRP A 37 -9.47 0.19 -11.25
N TYR A 38 -8.43 -0.44 -10.71
CA TYR A 38 -7.53 -1.42 -11.32
C TYR A 38 -6.69 -0.90 -12.50
N ALA A 39 -7.10 0.19 -13.15
CA ALA A 39 -6.44 0.81 -14.28
C ALA A 39 -5.67 2.08 -13.88
N TYR A 40 -4.58 1.88 -13.14
CA TYR A 40 -3.76 3.00 -12.68
C TYR A 40 -2.30 2.56 -12.54
N ARG A 41 -1.38 3.28 -13.20
CA ARG A 41 0.05 3.10 -12.97
C ARG A 41 0.48 4.09 -11.90
N TYR A 42 0.89 3.61 -10.74
CA TYR A 42 1.43 4.50 -9.72
C TYR A 42 2.76 5.07 -10.20
N SER A 43 2.93 6.38 -10.01
CA SER A 43 4.20 7.04 -10.25
C SER A 43 5.21 6.73 -9.13
N LEU A 44 6.50 6.83 -9.42
CA LEU A 44 7.55 6.65 -8.41
C LEU A 44 7.39 7.62 -7.22
N ARG A 45 6.89 8.84 -7.46
CA ARG A 45 6.61 9.82 -6.40
C ARG A 45 5.50 9.37 -5.46
N GLU A 46 4.43 8.79 -6.01
CA GLU A 46 3.36 8.20 -5.20
C GLU A 46 3.87 7.00 -4.41
N LEU A 47 4.63 6.11 -5.03
CA LEU A 47 5.22 4.95 -4.37
C LEU A 47 6.18 5.36 -3.25
N ARG A 48 6.99 6.42 -3.42
CA ARG A 48 7.82 7.00 -2.34
C ARG A 48 6.97 7.48 -1.17
N THR A 49 5.87 8.19 -1.45
CA THR A 49 4.95 8.65 -0.41
C THR A 49 4.34 7.47 0.35
N TRP A 50 4.03 6.38 -0.35
CA TRP A 50 3.56 5.15 0.26
C TRP A 50 4.62 4.42 1.06
N ALA A 51 5.86 4.36 0.58
CA ALA A 51 6.98 3.77 1.31
C ALA A 51 7.18 4.46 2.67
N GLU A 52 7.19 5.79 2.71
CA GLU A 52 7.30 6.55 3.97
C GLU A 52 6.13 6.29 4.92
N ARG A 53 4.91 6.30 4.39
CA ARG A 53 3.69 5.98 5.16
C ARG A 53 3.73 4.56 5.75
N ILE A 54 4.25 3.59 4.99
CA ILE A 54 4.38 2.20 5.41
C ILE A 54 5.48 2.03 6.46
N LYS A 55 6.65 2.65 6.26
CA LYS A 55 7.76 2.64 7.24
C LYS A 55 7.34 3.26 8.59
N GLY A 56 6.43 4.24 8.57
CA GLY A 56 5.88 4.86 9.77
C GLY A 56 4.75 4.09 10.47
N LEU A 57 4.28 2.96 9.93
CA LEU A 57 3.23 2.18 10.58
C LEU A 57 3.77 1.49 11.84
N PRO A 58 3.06 1.55 12.98
CA PRO A 58 3.41 0.78 14.18
C PRO A 58 2.96 -0.68 14.00
N ALA A 59 3.61 -1.40 13.10
CA ALA A 59 3.34 -2.80 12.77
C ALA A 59 4.65 -3.57 12.60
N GLU A 60 4.70 -4.80 13.12
CA GLU A 60 5.85 -5.71 13.01
C GLU A 60 5.98 -6.31 11.62
N ARG A 61 4.86 -6.41 10.90
CA ARG A 61 4.80 -6.95 9.54
C ARG A 61 3.76 -6.21 8.73
N VAL A 62 4.08 -5.90 7.48
CA VAL A 62 3.16 -5.28 6.53
C VAL A 62 2.99 -6.20 5.33
N PHE A 63 1.75 -6.57 5.03
CA PHE A 63 1.39 -7.33 3.85
C PHE A 63 0.88 -6.35 2.78
N ILE A 64 1.50 -6.38 1.60
CA ILE A 64 1.22 -5.43 0.52
C ILE A 64 0.79 -6.19 -0.74
N TYR A 65 -0.34 -5.78 -1.32
CA TYR A 65 -0.85 -6.37 -2.56
C TYR A 65 -1.22 -5.29 -3.56
N PHE A 66 -0.69 -5.43 -4.78
CA PHE A 66 -1.06 -4.60 -5.92
C PHE A 66 -2.17 -5.29 -6.72
N ASN A 67 -3.25 -4.56 -6.95
CA ASN A 67 -4.43 -4.98 -7.70
C ASN A 67 -4.66 -4.08 -8.93
N ASN A 68 -3.75 -3.16 -9.24
CA ASN A 68 -3.79 -2.30 -10.41
C ASN A 68 -3.19 -2.99 -11.65
N ASP A 69 -3.71 -4.16 -11.99
CA ASP A 69 -3.14 -5.10 -12.96
C ASP A 69 -3.56 -4.85 -14.42
N TRP A 70 -4.37 -3.82 -14.70
CA TRP A 70 -4.58 -3.36 -16.06
C TRP A 70 -3.22 -3.02 -16.70
N ASN A 71 -2.96 -3.52 -17.92
CA ASN A 71 -1.66 -3.41 -18.60
C ASN A 71 -0.46 -3.99 -17.80
N ALA A 72 -0.69 -4.90 -16.86
CA ALA A 72 0.34 -5.53 -16.04
C ALA A 72 1.23 -4.54 -15.26
N TRP A 73 0.65 -3.41 -14.80
CA TRP A 73 1.39 -2.44 -13.98
C TRP A 73 1.63 -2.90 -12.54
N ALA A 74 0.80 -3.81 -12.01
CA ALA A 74 0.90 -4.28 -10.64
C ALA A 74 2.29 -4.90 -10.30
N PRO A 75 2.86 -5.83 -11.09
CA PRO A 75 4.22 -6.34 -10.83
C PRO A 75 5.30 -5.27 -10.85
N GLU A 76 5.26 -4.34 -11.81
CA GLU A 76 6.25 -3.26 -11.93
C GLU A 76 6.20 -2.34 -10.70
N ASN A 77 4.99 -1.91 -10.31
CA ASN A 77 4.83 -1.06 -9.14
C ASN A 77 5.18 -1.79 -7.83
N ALA A 78 4.97 -3.11 -7.75
CA ALA A 78 5.37 -3.91 -6.60
C ALA A 78 6.90 -3.92 -6.44
N LEU A 79 7.64 -4.18 -7.51
CA LEU A 79 9.12 -4.15 -7.49
C LEU A 79 9.66 -2.75 -7.15
N GLN A 80 9.08 -1.70 -7.72
CA GLN A 80 9.47 -0.33 -7.41
C GLN A 80 9.22 0.02 -5.94
N LEU A 81 8.10 -0.41 -5.36
CA LEU A 81 7.83 -0.17 -3.93
C LEU A 81 8.74 -0.99 -3.04
N GLU A 82 9.02 -2.25 -3.40
CA GLU A 82 10.00 -3.10 -2.70
C GLU A 82 11.37 -2.44 -2.64
N GLU A 83 11.88 -1.95 -3.78
CA GLU A 83 13.15 -1.23 -3.83
C GLU A 83 13.16 -0.02 -2.88
N LEU A 84 12.10 0.80 -2.89
CA LEU A 84 11.98 1.96 -2.00
C LEU A 84 11.90 1.59 -0.51
N LEU A 85 11.31 0.44 -0.19
CA LEU A 85 11.20 -0.06 1.18
C LEU A 85 12.54 -0.62 1.68
N LEU A 86 13.29 -1.30 0.82
CA LEU A 86 14.57 -1.93 1.13
C LEU A 86 15.77 -0.98 1.03
N SER A 87 15.62 0.12 0.30
CA SER A 87 16.61 1.20 0.27
C SER A 87 16.75 1.78 1.68
N GLN A 88 17.97 1.67 2.24
CA GLN A 88 18.30 2.34 3.49
C GLN A 88 18.34 3.86 3.27
N PRO A 89 17.97 4.68 4.27
CA PRO A 89 18.28 6.10 4.24
C PRO A 89 19.79 6.37 4.15
#